data_AF-B9URQ7-F1
#
_entry.id   AF-B9URQ7-F1
#
_cell.length_a   1.000
_cell.length_b   1.000
_cell.length_c   1.000
_cell.angle_alpha   90.00
_cell.angle_beta   90.00
_cell.angle_gamma   90.00
#
_symmetry.space_group_name_H-M   'P 1'
#
loop_
_entity.id
_entity.type
_entity.pdbx_description
1 polymer ?
#
loop_
_entity_poly.entity_id
_entity_poly.type
_entity_poly.pdbx_seq_one_letter_code
_entity_poly.pdbx_strand_id
1 'polypeptide(L)'
;EYISQSQPINNTLAQTYLNNLGINNIENDNVKFHPSVYSSEDKAYHPAMLTNIHNKQGETKAIEVTYLDSQGNRDNTLDINPRTLGTKSKQLTNFHQGENLNTTIISTSIENSFLIRDQTQGQIDIINVNHKNDIQNINIDELRQNIIIVLNQGNHDLNPNNIEKIIENFNGRDIQFMSDDNLKEDIKACIEKLE
;
A
#
# COMPACT_ATOMS: atom_id res chain seq x y z
N GLU A 1 -2.14 5.29 19.72
CA GLU A 1 -1.74 4.29 20.73
C GLU A 1 -1.12 3.05 20.11
N TYR A 2 -1.81 2.31 19.22
CA TYR A 2 -1.23 1.11 18.60
C TYR A 2 0.11 1.33 17.88
N ILE A 3 0.27 2.41 17.10
CA ILE A 3 1.55 2.70 16.40
C ILE A 3 2.70 3.03 17.35
N SER A 4 2.42 3.62 18.51
CA SER A 4 3.47 3.91 19.51
C SER A 4 3.89 2.67 20.28
N GLN A 5 3.04 1.64 20.32
CA GLN A 5 3.30 0.36 21.00
C GLN A 5 3.73 -0.74 20.02
N SER A 6 3.77 -0.45 18.72
CA SER A 6 4.19 -1.40 17.70
C SER A 6 5.70 -1.48 17.57
N GLN A 7 6.16 -2.64 17.12
CA GLN A 7 7.57 -2.96 16.92
C GLN A 7 7.89 -3.08 15.42
N PRO A 8 9.16 -2.99 15.03
CA PRO A 8 9.58 -3.30 13.66
C PRO A 8 9.10 -4.69 13.21
N ILE A 9 9.00 -4.88 11.90
CA ILE A 9 8.48 -6.13 11.31
C ILE A 9 9.44 -7.32 11.55
N ASN A 10 10.75 -7.08 11.67
CA ASN A 10 11.76 -8.11 11.80
C ASN A 10 11.50 -9.04 13.01
N ASN A 11 11.63 -10.34 12.80
CA ASN A 11 11.38 -11.42 13.75
C ASN A 11 9.94 -11.45 14.32
N THR A 12 8.94 -11.04 13.51
CA THR A 12 7.52 -11.05 13.91
C THR A 12 6.64 -11.84 12.95
N LEU A 13 5.36 -12.05 13.31
CA LEU A 13 4.38 -12.67 12.41
C LEU A 13 4.15 -11.86 11.13
N ALA A 14 4.35 -10.54 11.17
CA ALA A 14 4.26 -9.71 9.96
C ALA A 14 5.41 -10.01 8.97
N GLN A 15 6.61 -10.33 9.46
CA GLN A 15 7.69 -10.81 8.60
C GLN A 15 7.30 -12.14 7.95
N THR A 16 6.83 -13.11 8.74
CA THR A 16 6.38 -14.40 8.21
C THR A 16 5.30 -14.21 7.14
N TYR A 17 4.35 -13.31 7.39
CA TYR A 17 3.29 -12.97 6.44
C TYR A 17 3.83 -12.46 5.11
N LEU A 18 4.68 -11.42 5.13
CA LEU A 18 5.26 -10.86 3.91
C LEU A 18 6.15 -11.89 3.18
N ASN A 19 6.93 -12.67 3.93
CA ASN A 19 7.77 -13.74 3.36
C ASN A 19 6.94 -14.82 2.67
N ASN A 20 5.78 -15.19 3.20
CA ASN A 20 4.86 -16.15 2.57
C ASN A 20 4.31 -15.64 1.23
N LEU A 21 4.27 -14.32 1.03
CA LEU A 21 3.95 -13.68 -0.25
C LEU A 21 5.16 -13.56 -1.19
N GLY A 22 6.34 -14.04 -0.75
CA GLY A 22 7.59 -13.97 -1.50
C GLY A 22 8.28 -12.60 -1.45
N ILE A 23 7.94 -11.75 -0.47
CA ILE A 23 8.60 -10.47 -0.21
C ILE A 23 9.80 -10.74 0.71
N ASN A 24 10.99 -10.31 0.32
CA ASN A 24 12.19 -10.54 1.13
C ASN A 24 12.70 -9.25 1.80
N ASN A 25 12.56 -8.11 1.12
CA ASN A 25 12.87 -6.82 1.72
C ASN A 25 11.63 -6.30 2.46
N ILE A 26 11.62 -6.47 3.78
CA ILE A 26 10.47 -6.14 4.63
C ILE A 26 10.64 -4.86 5.45
N GLU A 27 11.82 -4.23 5.43
CA GLU A 27 12.07 -3.04 6.25
C GLU A 27 11.24 -1.86 5.73
N ASN A 28 10.47 -1.23 6.62
CA ASN A 28 9.67 -0.05 6.31
C ASN A 28 9.31 0.70 7.60
N ASP A 29 9.40 2.03 7.60
CA ASP A 29 9.08 2.85 8.79
C ASP A 29 7.57 3.01 9.03
N ASN A 30 6.78 2.92 7.95
CA ASN A 30 5.33 3.09 7.98
C ASN A 30 4.59 1.78 8.23
N VAL A 31 5.27 0.63 8.15
CA VAL A 31 4.64 -0.68 8.38
C VAL A 31 5.28 -1.32 9.59
N LYS A 32 4.47 -1.69 10.58
CA LYS A 32 4.93 -2.21 11.88
C LYS A 32 4.09 -3.40 12.31
N PHE A 33 4.57 -4.12 13.31
CA PHE A 33 3.83 -5.21 13.93
C PHE A 33 3.31 -4.82 15.31
N HIS A 34 2.07 -5.18 15.62
CA HIS A 34 1.51 -5.06 16.95
C HIS A 34 0.99 -6.41 17.44
N PRO A 35 1.40 -6.91 18.62
CA PRO A 35 1.05 -8.25 19.07
C PRO A 35 -0.42 -8.40 19.51
N SER A 36 -1.12 -7.29 19.77
CA SER A 36 -2.45 -7.31 20.37
C SER A 36 -3.31 -6.13 19.93
N VAL A 37 -4.07 -6.30 18.85
CA VAL A 37 -4.99 -5.29 18.31
C VAL A 37 -6.42 -5.80 18.46
N TYR A 38 -7.31 -4.97 19.03
CA TYR A 38 -8.69 -5.33 19.25
C TYR A 38 -9.49 -5.44 17.94
N SER A 39 -10.06 -6.62 17.71
CA SER A 39 -11.08 -6.89 16.71
C SER A 39 -12.46 -6.78 17.34
N SER A 40 -13.35 -6.00 16.72
CA SER A 40 -14.76 -5.89 17.16
C SER A 40 -15.62 -7.05 16.69
N GLU A 41 -15.15 -7.78 15.68
CA GLU A 41 -15.85 -8.80 14.91
C GLU A 41 -16.04 -10.06 15.75
N ASP A 42 -15.01 -10.45 16.50
CA ASP A 42 -15.04 -11.53 17.48
C ASP A 42 -14.81 -11.03 18.92
N LYS A 43 -14.60 -9.73 19.10
CA LYS A 43 -14.35 -9.08 20.40
C LYS A 43 -13.09 -9.61 21.08
N ALA A 44 -12.10 -10.04 20.30
CA ALA A 44 -10.82 -10.54 20.79
C ALA A 44 -9.64 -9.67 20.32
N TYR A 45 -8.47 -9.93 20.88
CA TYR A 45 -7.23 -9.27 20.49
C TYR A 45 -6.37 -10.21 19.66
N HIS A 46 -5.84 -9.68 18.57
CA HIS A 46 -5.08 -10.45 17.59
C HIS A 46 -3.76 -9.78 17.26
N PRO A 47 -2.71 -10.54 16.91
CA PRO A 47 -1.53 -9.96 16.33
C PRO A 47 -1.87 -9.36 14.96
N ALA A 48 -1.25 -8.25 14.59
CA ALA A 48 -1.55 -7.54 13.35
C ALA A 48 -0.32 -6.84 12.77
N MET A 49 -0.30 -6.77 11.44
CA MET A 49 0.50 -5.81 10.70
C MET A 49 -0.28 -4.48 10.62
N LEU A 50 0.39 -3.38 10.92
CA LEU A 50 -0.17 -2.04 10.94
C LEU A 50 0.53 -1.17 9.90
N THR A 51 -0.24 -0.60 8.98
CA THR A 51 0.26 0.43 8.04
C THR A 51 -0.18 1.80 8.53
N ASN A 52 0.79 2.70 8.71
CA ASN A 52 0.55 4.08 9.08
C ASN A 52 0.09 4.88 7.87
N ILE A 53 -1.03 5.60 8.02
CA ILE A 53 -1.60 6.45 6.99
C ILE A 53 -1.50 7.90 7.47
N HIS A 54 -0.85 8.75 6.69
CA HIS A 54 -0.49 10.10 7.08
C HIS A 54 -1.04 11.15 6.13
N ASN A 55 -1.11 12.38 6.65
CA ASN A 55 -1.31 13.57 5.82
C ASN A 55 0.01 14.06 5.23
N LYS A 56 -0.08 15.11 4.41
CA LYS A 56 1.08 15.80 3.80
C LYS A 56 2.11 16.30 4.83
N GLN A 57 1.70 16.54 6.06
CA GLN A 57 2.58 16.98 7.15
C GLN A 57 3.29 15.80 7.84
N GLY A 58 3.06 14.56 7.40
CA GLY A 58 3.60 13.35 8.03
C GLY A 58 2.88 12.95 9.32
N GLU A 59 1.76 13.60 9.65
CA GLU A 59 0.98 13.29 10.84
C GLU A 59 0.13 12.04 10.58
N THR A 60 0.23 11.04 11.45
CA THR A 60 -0.67 9.89 11.45
C THR A 60 -2.13 10.33 11.58
N LYS A 61 -2.95 10.01 10.58
CA LYS A 61 -4.40 10.25 10.57
C LYS A 61 -5.21 8.97 10.66
N ALA A 62 -4.64 7.87 10.21
CA ALA A 62 -5.26 6.56 10.33
C ALA A 62 -4.22 5.45 10.36
N ILE A 63 -4.66 4.25 10.70
CA ILE A 63 -3.90 3.03 10.53
C ILE A 63 -4.75 2.00 9.80
N GLU A 64 -4.14 1.27 8.87
CA GLU A 64 -4.71 0.05 8.31
C GLU A 64 -4.22 -1.15 9.09
N VAL A 65 -5.14 -2.05 9.42
CA VAL A 65 -4.89 -3.23 10.23
C VAL A 65 -5.11 -4.47 9.37
N THR A 66 -4.03 -5.24 9.20
CA THR A 66 -4.06 -6.60 8.65
C THR A 66 -3.86 -7.57 9.81
N TYR A 67 -4.93 -8.22 10.25
CA TYR A 67 -4.85 -9.21 11.33
C TYR A 67 -4.19 -10.50 10.86
N LEU A 68 -3.40 -11.09 11.74
CA LEU A 68 -2.57 -12.25 11.46
C LEU A 68 -2.96 -13.41 12.38
N ASP A 69 -2.89 -14.63 11.85
CA ASP A 69 -3.05 -15.84 12.65
C ASP A 69 -1.73 -16.22 13.36
N SER A 70 -1.78 -17.27 14.19
CA SER A 70 -0.60 -17.78 14.90
C SER A 70 0.53 -18.30 14.01
N GLN A 71 0.26 -18.54 12.72
CA GLN A 71 1.21 -19.02 11.72
C GLN A 71 1.78 -17.88 10.86
N GLY A 72 1.32 -16.65 11.06
CA GLY A 72 1.73 -15.49 10.27
C GLY A 72 1.08 -15.47 8.89
N ASN A 73 -0.13 -16.00 8.74
CA ASN A 73 -0.98 -15.73 7.58
C ASN A 73 -2.01 -14.65 7.92
N ARG A 74 -2.66 -14.09 6.90
CA ARG A 74 -3.85 -13.27 7.12
C ARG A 74 -4.90 -14.12 7.84
N ASP A 75 -5.46 -13.61 8.93
CA ASP A 75 -6.50 -14.31 9.66
C ASP A 75 -7.81 -14.25 8.85
N ASN A 76 -8.07 -15.32 8.10
CA ASN A 76 -9.26 -15.47 7.27
C ASN A 76 -10.49 -15.94 8.06
N THR A 77 -10.37 -16.21 9.37
CA THR A 77 -11.53 -16.48 10.23
C THR A 77 -12.27 -15.19 10.59
N LEU A 78 -11.54 -14.08 10.53
CA LEU A 78 -12.11 -12.75 10.48
C LEU A 78 -12.50 -12.50 9.01
N ASP A 79 -13.78 -12.63 8.68
CA ASP A 79 -14.32 -12.29 7.35
C ASP A 79 -14.29 -10.76 7.17
N ILE A 80 -13.10 -10.19 6.96
CA ILE A 80 -12.90 -8.74 6.97
C ILE A 80 -12.06 -8.21 5.82
N ASN A 81 -12.54 -7.08 5.28
CA ASN A 81 -11.70 -6.08 4.63
C ASN A 81 -10.76 -5.44 5.68
N PRO A 82 -9.52 -5.06 5.32
CA PRO A 82 -8.60 -4.39 6.23
C PRO A 82 -9.27 -3.26 7.02
N ARG A 83 -9.16 -3.29 8.35
CA ARG A 83 -9.81 -2.29 9.19
C ARG A 83 -8.97 -1.03 9.19
N THR A 84 -9.61 0.10 8.93
CA THR A 84 -8.96 1.41 9.09
C THR A 84 -9.44 2.08 10.37
N LEU A 85 -8.52 2.41 11.28
CA LEU A 85 -8.83 3.21 12.47
C LEU A 85 -8.35 4.64 12.22
N GLY A 86 -9.28 5.60 12.12
CA GLY A 86 -9.00 7.01 11.86
C GLY A 86 -9.60 7.53 10.53
N THR A 87 -9.15 8.69 10.07
CA THR A 87 -9.62 9.32 8.82
C THR A 87 -8.67 9.01 7.68
N LYS A 88 -8.98 8.00 6.86
CA LYS A 88 -8.16 7.63 5.69
C LYS A 88 -8.42 8.42 4.42
N SER A 89 -9.62 8.99 4.27
CA SER A 89 -9.98 9.65 3.01
C SER A 89 -9.01 10.79 2.72
N LYS A 90 -8.48 10.81 1.48
CA LYS A 90 -7.48 11.79 1.01
C LYS A 90 -6.13 11.72 1.74
N GLN A 91 -5.88 10.65 2.49
CA GLN A 91 -4.60 10.38 3.14
C GLN A 91 -3.91 9.24 2.39
N LEU A 92 -2.60 9.14 2.56
CA LEU A 92 -1.78 8.17 1.84
C LEU A 92 -0.65 7.68 2.74
N THR A 93 0.10 6.72 2.22
CA THR A 93 1.37 6.29 2.79
C THR A 93 2.44 6.50 1.73
N ASN A 94 3.39 7.40 1.98
CA ASN A 94 4.64 7.48 1.21
C ASN A 94 5.45 6.23 1.55
N PHE A 95 5.26 5.18 0.75
CA PHE A 95 5.75 3.85 1.07
C PHE A 95 7.26 3.76 0.88
N HIS A 96 7.75 4.33 -0.23
CA HIS A 96 9.16 4.30 -0.60
C HIS A 96 9.52 5.52 -1.45
N GLN A 97 10.73 6.04 -1.26
CA GLN A 97 11.29 7.11 -2.10
C GLN A 97 12.48 6.55 -2.88
N GLY A 98 12.38 6.61 -4.21
CA GLY A 98 13.40 6.15 -5.14
C GLY A 98 14.23 7.30 -5.72
N GLU A 99 15.27 6.94 -6.47
CA GLU A 99 16.14 7.91 -7.15
C GLU A 99 15.69 8.21 -8.59
N ASN A 100 14.83 7.37 -9.18
CA ASN A 100 14.27 7.59 -10.50
C ASN A 100 13.47 8.90 -10.53
N LEU A 101 13.81 9.79 -11.46
CA LEU A 101 13.24 11.13 -11.52
C LEU A 101 11.97 11.22 -12.38
N ASN A 102 11.62 10.14 -13.09
CA ASN A 102 10.62 10.15 -14.16
C ASN A 102 9.35 9.39 -13.81
N THR A 103 9.40 8.43 -12.88
CA THR A 103 8.28 7.53 -12.62
C THR A 103 7.84 7.54 -11.16
N THR A 104 6.53 7.57 -10.93
CA THR A 104 5.89 7.26 -9.63
C THR A 104 4.96 6.08 -9.80
N ILE A 105 4.97 5.15 -8.83
CA ILE A 105 4.02 4.05 -8.77
C ILE A 105 3.03 4.30 -7.62
N ILE A 106 1.74 4.22 -7.92
CA ILE A 106 0.66 4.31 -6.94
C ILE A 106 0.05 2.92 -6.78
N SER A 107 0.15 2.33 -5.59
CA SER A 107 -0.45 1.05 -5.25
C SER A 107 -1.68 1.23 -4.38
N THR A 108 -2.66 0.34 -4.52
CA THR A 108 -3.84 0.25 -3.63
C THR A 108 -3.72 -0.84 -2.55
N SER A 109 -2.56 -1.50 -2.45
CA SER A 109 -2.25 -2.52 -1.46
C SER A 109 -0.82 -2.36 -0.92
N ILE A 110 -0.69 -2.53 0.40
CA ILE A 110 0.60 -2.45 1.06
C ILE A 110 1.49 -3.63 0.67
N GLU A 111 0.91 -4.83 0.50
CA GLU A 111 1.61 -6.02 0.03
C GLU A 111 2.17 -5.82 -1.38
N ASN A 112 1.36 -5.27 -2.29
CA ASN A 112 1.81 -4.94 -3.64
C ASN A 112 2.91 -3.88 -3.63
N SER A 113 2.86 -2.91 -2.72
CA SER A 113 3.92 -1.89 -2.57
C SER A 113 5.27 -2.52 -2.23
N PHE A 114 5.31 -3.50 -1.32
CA PHE A 114 6.52 -4.27 -1.03
C PHE A 114 7.01 -5.07 -2.25
N LEU A 115 6.12 -5.79 -2.93
CA LEU A 115 6.46 -6.57 -4.13
C LEU A 115 7.04 -5.69 -5.24
N ILE A 116 6.43 -4.54 -5.49
CA ILE A 116 6.88 -3.55 -6.47
C ILE A 116 8.27 -3.04 -6.08
N ARG A 117 8.51 -2.69 -4.81
CA ARG A 117 9.84 -2.25 -4.36
C ARG A 117 10.91 -3.31 -4.65
N ASP A 118 10.60 -4.58 -4.41
CA ASP A 118 11.51 -5.70 -4.72
C ASP A 118 11.77 -5.82 -6.23
N GLN A 119 10.72 -5.71 -7.07
CA GLN A 119 10.88 -5.80 -8.52
C GLN A 119 11.62 -4.61 -9.15
N THR A 120 11.48 -3.43 -8.54
CA THR A 120 12.10 -2.18 -8.99
C THR A 120 13.44 -1.89 -8.31
N GLN A 121 13.92 -2.81 -7.47
CA GLN A 121 15.16 -2.65 -6.70
C GLN A 121 15.20 -1.34 -5.89
N GLY A 122 14.04 -0.86 -5.45
CA GLY A 122 13.90 0.41 -4.73
C GLY A 122 14.22 1.67 -5.53
N GLN A 123 14.28 1.60 -6.87
CA GLN A 123 14.65 2.76 -7.69
C GLN A 123 13.51 3.77 -7.88
N ILE A 124 12.25 3.36 -7.69
CA ILE A 124 11.07 4.16 -8.09
C ILE A 124 10.30 4.63 -6.85
N ASP A 125 9.78 5.85 -6.88
CA ASP A 125 8.88 6.38 -5.85
C ASP A 125 7.59 5.53 -5.78
N ILE A 126 7.20 5.10 -4.57
CA ILE A 126 5.98 4.31 -4.34
C ILE A 126 5.10 5.01 -3.32
N ILE A 127 3.86 5.30 -3.73
CA ILE A 127 2.79 5.79 -2.87
C ILE A 127 1.76 4.67 -2.72
N ASN A 128 1.37 4.39 -1.48
CA ASN A 128 0.26 3.49 -1.19
C ASN A 128 -0.98 4.27 -0.77
N VAL A 129 -2.13 3.90 -1.32
CA VAL A 129 -3.46 4.36 -0.89
C VAL A 129 -4.33 3.17 -0.53
N ASN A 130 -5.35 3.36 0.29
CA ASN A 130 -6.18 2.24 0.75
C ASN A 130 -7.33 1.90 -0.20
N HIS A 131 -7.66 2.79 -1.15
CA HIS A 131 -8.80 2.63 -2.04
C HIS A 131 -8.60 3.43 -3.32
N LYS A 132 -9.14 2.94 -4.44
CA LYS A 132 -9.05 3.58 -5.76
C LYS A 132 -9.55 5.04 -5.78
N ASN A 133 -10.56 5.33 -4.95
CA ASN A 133 -11.13 6.69 -4.83
C ASN A 133 -10.16 7.70 -4.19
N ASP A 134 -9.11 7.23 -3.49
CA ASP A 134 -8.13 8.12 -2.88
C ASP A 134 -7.02 8.54 -3.85
N ILE A 135 -6.82 7.78 -4.95
CA ILE A 135 -5.83 8.09 -6.00
C ILE A 135 -6.04 9.51 -6.55
N GLN A 136 -7.29 9.88 -6.87
CA GLN A 136 -7.63 11.20 -7.42
C GLN A 136 -7.33 12.38 -6.47
N ASN A 137 -7.01 12.13 -5.20
CA ASN A 137 -6.75 13.16 -4.21
C ASN A 137 -5.24 13.39 -3.98
N ILE A 138 -4.37 12.60 -4.62
CA ILE A 138 -2.92 12.76 -4.51
C ILE A 138 -2.54 14.09 -5.17
N ASN A 139 -1.60 14.79 -4.55
CA ASN A 139 -1.11 16.04 -5.09
C ASN A 139 -0.28 15.78 -6.35
N ILE A 140 -0.60 16.44 -7.47
CA ILE A 140 0.15 16.26 -8.71
C ILE A 140 1.62 16.70 -8.58
N ASP A 141 1.93 17.64 -7.68
CA ASP A 141 3.30 18.10 -7.41
C ASP A 141 4.18 17.03 -6.76
N GLU A 142 3.57 16.00 -6.17
CA GLU A 142 4.26 14.85 -5.56
C GLU A 142 4.56 13.75 -6.60
N LEU A 143 4.07 13.88 -7.83
CA LEU A 143 4.11 12.85 -8.86
C LEU A 143 5.11 13.20 -9.98
N ARG A 144 5.85 12.19 -10.42
CA ARG A 144 6.71 12.29 -11.61
C ARG A 144 5.89 12.27 -12.90
N GLN A 145 6.59 12.36 -14.05
CA GLN A 145 5.94 12.46 -15.36
C GLN A 145 5.14 11.19 -15.72
N ASN A 146 5.73 10.02 -15.49
CA ASN A 146 5.09 8.72 -15.69
C ASN A 146 4.45 8.27 -14.38
N ILE A 147 3.18 7.90 -14.44
CA ILE A 147 2.42 7.40 -13.29
C ILE A 147 1.90 6.01 -13.62
N ILE A 148 2.32 5.01 -12.85
CA ILE A 148 1.80 3.65 -12.93
C ILE A 148 0.87 3.43 -11.74
N ILE A 149 -0.39 3.10 -12.01
CA ILE A 149 -1.43 2.84 -11.00
C ILE A 149 -1.68 1.34 -10.94
N VAL A 150 -1.30 0.71 -9.83
CA VAL A 150 -1.47 -0.72 -9.57
C VAL A 150 -2.66 -0.95 -8.64
N LEU A 151 -3.67 -1.64 -9.17
CA LEU A 151 -4.93 -1.92 -8.49
C LEU A 151 -4.93 -3.34 -7.95
N ASN A 152 -5.24 -3.50 -6.66
CA ASN A 152 -5.52 -4.81 -6.09
C ASN A 152 -6.96 -5.26 -6.41
N GLN A 153 -7.24 -6.56 -6.31
CA GLN A 153 -8.53 -7.16 -6.71
C GLN A 153 -9.78 -6.40 -6.22
N GLY A 154 -9.78 -5.91 -4.97
CA GLY A 154 -10.89 -5.12 -4.41
C GLY A 154 -11.08 -3.72 -5.01
N ASN A 155 -10.18 -3.29 -5.88
CA ASN A 155 -10.14 -1.98 -6.52
C ASN A 155 -10.08 -2.04 -8.06
N HIS A 156 -10.15 -3.24 -8.67
CA HIS A 156 -10.11 -3.43 -10.12
C HIS A 156 -11.30 -2.77 -10.86
N ASP A 157 -12.43 -2.60 -10.18
CA ASP A 157 -13.67 -2.04 -10.72
C ASP A 157 -13.63 -0.50 -10.84
N LEU A 158 -12.59 0.05 -11.48
CA LEU A 158 -12.56 1.47 -11.83
C LEU A 158 -13.70 1.80 -12.81
N ASN A 159 -14.65 2.62 -12.37
CA ASN A 159 -15.70 3.11 -13.27
C ASN A 159 -15.19 4.34 -14.06
N PRO A 160 -15.88 4.72 -15.16
CA PRO A 160 -15.46 5.85 -15.99
C PRO A 160 -15.27 7.17 -15.22
N ASN A 161 -16.10 7.43 -14.20
CA ASN A 161 -16.00 8.63 -13.37
C ASN A 161 -14.78 8.59 -12.44
N ASN A 162 -14.31 7.41 -12.01
CA ASN A 162 -13.02 7.29 -11.32
C ASN A 162 -11.87 7.66 -12.26
N ILE A 163 -11.87 7.11 -13.47
CA ILE A 163 -10.83 7.34 -14.47
C ILE A 163 -10.78 8.82 -14.86
N GLU A 164 -11.94 9.43 -15.14
CA GLU A 164 -12.05 10.85 -15.51
C GLU A 164 -11.43 11.75 -14.46
N LYS A 165 -11.75 11.55 -13.17
CA LYS A 165 -11.21 12.37 -12.08
C LYS A 165 -9.71 12.17 -11.87
N ILE A 166 -9.20 10.95 -12.07
CA ILE A 166 -7.76 10.67 -12.00
C ILE A 166 -7.04 11.39 -13.14
N ILE A 167 -7.55 11.28 -14.37
CA ILE A 167 -6.97 11.93 -15.56
C ILE A 167 -7.03 13.47 -15.44
N GLU A 168 -8.14 14.02 -14.93
CA GLU A 168 -8.30 15.45 -14.70
C GLU A 168 -7.30 15.96 -13.67
N ASN A 169 -7.17 15.27 -12.53
CA ASN A 169 -6.25 15.69 -11.47
C ASN A 169 -4.78 15.51 -11.86
N PHE A 170 -4.46 14.48 -12.67
CA PHE A 170 -3.11 14.19 -13.13
C PHE A 170 -2.86 14.69 -14.56
N ASN A 171 -3.53 15.78 -14.96
CA ASN A 171 -3.43 16.32 -16.31
C ASN A 171 -1.97 16.61 -16.70
N GLY A 172 -1.58 16.22 -17.91
CA GLY A 172 -0.23 16.39 -18.42
C GLY A 172 0.77 15.32 -17.98
N ARG A 173 0.32 14.29 -17.27
CA ARG A 173 1.10 13.10 -16.91
C ARG A 173 0.74 11.91 -17.79
N ASP A 174 1.69 11.00 -17.93
CA ASP A 174 1.52 9.75 -18.66
C ASP A 174 1.04 8.67 -17.69
N ILE A 175 -0.25 8.31 -17.77
CA ILE A 175 -0.91 7.45 -16.78
C ILE A 175 -1.14 6.06 -17.35
N GLN A 176 -0.67 5.04 -16.65
CA GLN A 176 -0.91 3.64 -16.96
C GLN A 176 -1.61 2.93 -15.80
N PHE A 177 -2.68 2.19 -16.09
CA PHE A 177 -3.37 1.35 -15.11
C PHE A 177 -2.96 -0.11 -15.27
N MET A 178 -2.87 -0.84 -14.16
CA MET A 178 -2.46 -2.24 -14.10
C MET A 178 -3.24 -2.97 -12.99
N SER A 179 -3.65 -4.22 -13.23
CA SER A 179 -4.12 -5.13 -12.17
C SER A 179 -2.94 -5.85 -11.52
N ASP A 180 -3.16 -6.45 -10.35
CA ASP A 180 -2.13 -7.19 -9.63
C ASP A 180 -2.06 -8.69 -9.97
N ASP A 181 -2.77 -9.15 -11.00
CA ASP A 181 -2.90 -10.57 -11.34
C ASP A 181 -1.55 -11.22 -11.69
N ASN A 182 -0.68 -10.52 -12.42
CA ASN A 182 0.69 -10.95 -12.76
C ASN A 182 1.71 -9.83 -12.44
N LEU A 183 1.55 -9.22 -11.26
CA LEU A 183 2.25 -7.99 -10.87
C LEU A 183 3.77 -8.03 -11.10
N LYS A 184 4.43 -9.16 -10.80
CA LYS A 184 5.90 -9.27 -10.85
C LYS A 184 6.43 -9.12 -12.27
N GLU A 185 5.78 -9.77 -13.23
CA GLU A 185 6.12 -9.73 -14.65
C GLU A 185 5.69 -8.39 -15.27
N ASP A 186 4.46 -7.96 -14.98
CA ASP A 186 3.86 -6.78 -15.60
C ASP A 186 4.56 -5.49 -15.20
N ILE A 187 4.99 -5.35 -13.93
CA ILE A 187 5.66 -4.13 -13.48
C ILE A 187 7.04 -3.96 -14.12
N LYS A 188 7.80 -5.04 -14.28
CA LYS A 188 9.11 -5.00 -14.96
C LYS A 188 8.96 -4.61 -16.41
N ALA A 189 8.08 -5.30 -17.14
CA ALA A 189 7.82 -5.02 -18.55
C ALA A 189 7.25 -3.61 -18.76
N CYS A 190 6.50 -3.08 -17.79
CA CYS A 190 6.01 -1.71 -17.81
C CYS A 190 7.15 -0.69 -17.68
N ILE A 191 8.06 -0.89 -16.73
CA ILE A 191 9.18 0.03 -16.47
C ILE A 191 10.18 0.02 -17.62
N GLU A 192 10.51 -1.16 -18.16
CA GLU A 192 11.41 -1.30 -19.32
C GLU A 192 10.94 -0.54 -20.57
N LYS A 193 9.63 -0.26 -20.69
CA LYS A 193 9.08 0.54 -21.80
C LYS A 193 9.16 2.04 -21.59
N LEU A 194 9.39 2.48 -20.34
CA LEU A 194 9.45 3.88 -19.95
C LEU A 194 10.90 4.42 -19.91
N GLU A 195 11.88 3.52 -19.96
CA GLU A 195 13.32 3.81 -20.11
C GLU A 195 13.74 3.87 -21.59
#